data_AF-A0A4Q7KT65-F1
#
_entry.id   AF-A0A4Q7KT65-F1
#
_cell.length_a   1.000
_cell.length_b   1.000
_cell.length_c   1.000
_cell.angle_alpha   90.00
_cell.angle_beta   90.00
_cell.angle_gamma   90.00
#
_symmetry.space_group_name_H-M   'P 1'
#
loop_
_entity.id
_entity.type
_entity.pdbx_description
1 polymer ?
#
loop_
_entity_poly.entity_id
_entity_poly.type
_entity_poly.pdbx_seq_one_letter_code
_entity_poly.pdbx_strand_id
1 'polypeptide(L)'
;MPDDGFFVDIEALDKLIGSLSKAEQSLKAANDKLSKASSNDLGHAEIDRAGEKFQDRWEHGIKKIAEFTGKSVEGLNGARKTYDEVNQRNRDRMNRIADTLPGGPR
;
A
#
# COMPACT_ATOMS: atom_id res chain seq x y z
N MET A 1 18.44 17.93 11.43
CA MET A 1 18.62 17.01 10.29
C MET A 1 17.27 16.89 9.62
N PRO A 2 17.19 16.81 8.28
CA PRO A 2 15.89 16.72 7.64
C PRO A 2 15.36 15.29 7.79
N ASP A 3 14.34 15.15 8.65
CA ASP A 3 13.59 13.92 8.92
C ASP A 3 12.54 13.61 7.81
N ASP A 4 12.65 14.27 6.65
CA ASP A 4 11.57 14.35 5.66
C ASP A 4 11.48 13.14 4.70
N GLY A 5 12.49 12.28 4.67
CA GLY A 5 12.55 11.15 3.72
C GLY A 5 11.42 10.14 3.91
N PHE A 6 11.20 9.67 5.14
CA PHE A 6 10.18 8.65 5.43
C PHE A 6 8.75 9.18 5.30
N PHE A 7 8.55 10.49 5.52
CA PHE A 7 7.21 11.08 5.45
C PHE A 7 6.75 11.22 3.99
N VAL A 8 7.66 11.62 3.10
CA VAL A 8 7.42 11.71 1.65
C VAL A 8 7.15 10.33 1.06
N ASP A 9 7.86 9.29 1.52
CA ASP A 9 7.64 7.91 1.06
C ASP A 9 6.24 7.38 1.42
N ILE A 10 5.73 7.68 2.63
CA ILE A 10 4.39 7.24 3.06
C ILE A 10 3.30 7.91 2.24
N GLU A 11 3.40 9.21 1.98
CA GLU A 11 2.42 9.90 1.14
C GLU A 11 2.41 9.34 -0.30
N ALA A 12 3.59 8.99 -0.84
CA ALA A 12 3.71 8.34 -2.14
C ALA A 12 3.09 6.94 -2.15
N LEU A 13 3.21 6.18 -1.07
CA LEU A 13 2.61 4.86 -0.91
C LEU A 13 1.10 4.91 -0.75
N ASP A 14 0.57 5.89 -0.02
CA ASP A 14 -0.88 6.11 0.07
C ASP A 14 -1.48 6.46 -1.30
N LYS A 15 -0.77 7.28 -2.09
CA LYS A 15 -1.13 7.56 -3.48
C LYS A 15 -1.07 6.30 -4.35
N LEU A 16 -0.07 5.44 -4.13
CA LEU A 16 0.07 4.16 -4.83
C LEU A 16 -1.09 3.20 -4.47
N ILE A 17 -1.43 3.05 -3.18
CA ILE A 17 -2.60 2.28 -2.73
C ILE A 17 -3.86 2.80 -3.40
N GLY A 18 -4.09 4.12 -3.34
CA GLY A 18 -5.29 4.72 -3.92
C GLY A 18 -5.38 4.48 -5.42
N SER A 19 -4.25 4.54 -6.12
CA SER A 19 -4.17 4.23 -7.56
C SER A 19 -4.44 2.75 -7.84
N LEU A 20 -3.90 1.85 -7.03
CA LEU A 20 -4.11 0.41 -7.18
C LEU A 20 -5.53 -0.02 -6.81
N SER A 21 -6.16 0.58 -5.81
CA SER A 21 -7.59 0.37 -5.51
C SER A 21 -8.49 0.85 -6.65
N LYS A 22 -8.21 2.02 -7.24
CA LYS A 22 -8.95 2.50 -8.42
C LYS A 22 -8.75 1.60 -9.63
N ALA A 23 -7.52 1.11 -9.83
CA ALA A 23 -7.21 0.15 -10.87
C ALA A 23 -7.94 -1.18 -10.64
N GLU A 24 -7.96 -1.71 -9.42
CA GLU A 24 -8.73 -2.91 -9.05
C GLU A 24 -10.22 -2.75 -9.38
N GLN A 25 -10.84 -1.64 -8.98
CA GLN A 25 -12.26 -1.40 -9.25
C GLN A 25 -12.54 -1.30 -10.77
N SER A 26 -11.67 -0.59 -11.49
CA SER A 26 -11.79 -0.44 -12.96
C SER A 26 -11.61 -1.77 -13.68
N LEU A 27 -10.64 -2.57 -13.24
CA LEU A 27 -10.33 -3.87 -13.82
C LEU A 27 -11.40 -4.90 -13.47
N LYS A 28 -11.97 -4.88 -12.26
CA LYS A 28 -13.11 -5.71 -11.88
C LYS A 28 -14.33 -5.38 -12.73
N ALA A 29 -14.63 -4.09 -12.92
CA ALA A 29 -15.71 -3.67 -13.81
C ALA A 29 -15.47 -4.08 -15.28
N ALA A 30 -14.21 -4.09 -15.75
CA ALA A 30 -13.86 -4.60 -17.06
C ALA A 30 -14.02 -6.12 -17.16
N ASN A 31 -13.62 -6.86 -16.12
CA ASN A 31 -13.82 -8.31 -16.02
C ASN A 31 -15.30 -8.68 -16.04
N ASP A 32 -16.15 -7.95 -15.30
CA ASP A 32 -17.59 -8.16 -15.28
C ASP A 32 -18.23 -7.90 -16.65
N LYS A 33 -17.75 -6.88 -17.39
CA LYS A 33 -18.18 -6.62 -18.77
C LYS A 33 -17.73 -7.74 -19.70
N LEU A 34 -16.52 -8.25 -19.54
CA LEU A 34 -16.00 -9.39 -20.31
C LEU A 34 -16.81 -10.66 -20.02
N SER A 35 -17.21 -10.89 -18.78
CA SER A 35 -18.03 -12.05 -18.35
C SER A 35 -19.41 -12.03 -19.02
N LYS A 36 -20.01 -10.85 -19.09
CA LYS A 36 -21.27 -10.65 -19.79
C LYS A 36 -21.15 -10.89 -21.30
N ALA A 37 -20.00 -10.59 -21.91
CA ALA A 37 -19.74 -10.87 -23.32
C ALA A 37 -19.45 -12.37 -23.58
N SER A 38 -18.72 -13.04 -22.70
CA SER A 38 -18.35 -14.47 -22.86
C SER A 38 -19.47 -15.46 -22.57
N SER A 39 -20.51 -15.05 -21.84
CA SER A 39 -21.60 -15.97 -21.47
C SER A 39 -22.61 -16.25 -22.60
N ASN A 40 -22.56 -15.52 -23.71
CA ASN A 40 -23.51 -15.73 -24.82
C ASN A 40 -23.06 -15.24 -26.22
N ASP A 41 -21.88 -14.60 -26.39
CA ASP A 41 -21.66 -13.73 -27.57
C ASP A 41 -20.30 -13.91 -28.29
N LEU A 42 -19.37 -14.76 -27.84
CA LEU A 42 -18.09 -14.97 -28.55
C LEU A 42 -18.15 -16.07 -29.62
N GLY A 43 -19.27 -16.80 -29.69
CA GLY A 43 -19.62 -17.68 -30.81
C GLY A 43 -18.86 -19.02 -30.89
N HIS A 44 -18.01 -19.36 -29.91
CA HIS A 44 -17.29 -20.63 -29.88
C HIS A 44 -16.95 -21.07 -28.44
N ALA A 45 -17.38 -22.28 -28.04
CA ALA A 45 -17.29 -22.76 -26.65
C ALA A 45 -15.87 -22.76 -26.05
N GLU A 46 -14.83 -22.97 -26.87
CA GLU A 46 -13.43 -22.88 -26.42
C GLU A 46 -13.00 -21.44 -26.09
N ILE A 47 -13.54 -20.44 -26.81
CA ILE A 47 -13.25 -19.02 -26.56
C ILE A 47 -13.94 -18.56 -25.27
N ASP A 48 -15.18 -18.99 -25.04
CA ASP A 48 -15.91 -18.71 -23.80
C ASP A 48 -15.16 -19.28 -22.59
N ARG A 49 -14.71 -20.53 -22.70
CA ARG A 49 -13.96 -21.22 -21.64
C ARG A 49 -12.58 -20.61 -21.39
N ALA A 50 -11.91 -20.12 -22.43
CA ALA A 50 -10.66 -19.38 -22.29
C ALA A 50 -10.90 -18.00 -21.63
N GLY A 51 -12.01 -17.34 -21.96
CA GLY A 51 -12.46 -16.09 -21.37
C GLY A 51 -12.74 -16.21 -19.87
N GLU A 52 -13.46 -17.25 -19.45
CA GLU A 52 -13.69 -17.55 -18.02
C GLU A 52 -12.37 -17.80 -17.27
N LYS A 53 -11.50 -18.66 -17.80
CA LYS A 53 -10.19 -18.93 -17.18
C LYS A 53 -9.31 -17.69 -17.10
N PHE A 54 -9.38 -16.82 -18.11
CA PHE A 54 -8.67 -15.55 -18.10
C PHE A 54 -9.22 -14.65 -16.99
N GLN A 55 -10.55 -14.51 -16.87
CA GLN A 55 -11.20 -13.73 -15.84
C GLN A 55 -10.80 -14.17 -14.43
N ASP A 56 -10.87 -15.46 -14.14
CA ASP A 56 -10.53 -16.01 -12.83
C ASP A 56 -9.07 -15.73 -12.46
N ARG A 57 -8.15 -16.01 -13.39
CA ARG A 57 -6.71 -15.76 -13.17
C ARG A 57 -6.42 -14.27 -13.02
N TRP A 58 -7.12 -13.43 -13.77
CA TRP A 58 -6.94 -12.00 -13.73
C TRP A 58 -7.46 -11.39 -12.43
N GLU A 59 -8.64 -11.80 -11.96
CA GLU A 59 -9.18 -11.38 -10.65
C GLU A 59 -8.25 -11.80 -9.51
N HIS A 60 -7.71 -13.03 -9.57
CA HIS A 60 -6.73 -13.49 -8.60
C HIS A 60 -5.46 -12.63 -8.59
N GLY A 61 -4.93 -12.28 -9.76
CA GLY A 61 -3.76 -11.42 -9.88
C GLY A 61 -3.96 -10.04 -9.27
N ILE A 62 -5.12 -9.42 -9.52
CA ILE A 62 -5.47 -8.12 -8.94
C ILE A 62 -5.53 -8.18 -7.41
N LYS A 63 -6.20 -9.20 -6.85
CA LYS A 63 -6.26 -9.42 -5.40
C LYS A 63 -4.85 -9.54 -4.80
N LYS A 64 -3.94 -10.26 -5.45
CA LYS A 64 -2.55 -10.41 -4.99
C LYS A 64 -1.78 -9.09 -5.00
N ILE A 65 -1.99 -8.25 -6.00
CA ILE A 65 -1.38 -6.92 -6.06
C ILE A 65 -1.90 -6.02 -4.93
N ALA A 66 -3.21 -6.04 -4.68
CA ALA A 66 -3.81 -5.30 -3.57
C ALA A 66 -3.26 -5.76 -2.20
N GLU A 67 -3.20 -7.08 -1.96
CA GLU A 67 -2.61 -7.67 -0.75
C GLU A 67 -1.16 -7.24 -0.55
N PHE A 68 -0.33 -7.32 -1.59
CA PHE A 68 1.08 -6.93 -1.52
C PHE A 68 1.26 -5.44 -1.17
N THR A 69 0.42 -4.59 -1.76
CA THR A 69 0.46 -3.15 -1.51
C THR A 69 0.04 -2.83 -0.08
N GLY A 70 -1.03 -3.45 0.41
CA GLY A 70 -1.46 -3.30 1.80
C GLY A 70 -0.37 -3.68 2.80
N LYS A 71 0.28 -4.85 2.60
CA LYS A 71 1.41 -5.29 3.42
C LYS A 71 2.60 -4.33 3.38
N SER A 72 2.89 -3.76 2.22
CA SER A 72 3.98 -2.80 2.07
C SER A 72 3.73 -1.55 2.93
N VAL A 73 2.48 -1.08 2.95
CA VAL A 73 2.09 0.10 3.75
C VAL A 73 2.07 -0.19 5.23
N GLU A 74 1.61 -1.37 5.65
CA GLU A 74 1.74 -1.82 7.04
C GLU A 74 3.21 -1.83 7.48
N GLY A 75 4.10 -2.39 6.66
CA GLY A 75 5.54 -2.43 6.95
C GLY A 75 6.15 -1.03 7.07
N LEU A 76 5.77 -0.10 6.20
CA LEU A 76 6.31 1.26 6.18
C LEU A 76 5.77 2.12 7.32
N ASN A 77 4.50 1.94 7.69
CA ASN A 77 3.94 2.52 8.91
C ASN A 77 4.63 1.97 10.18
N GLY A 78 4.94 0.66 10.20
CA GLY A 78 5.70 0.05 11.29
C GLY A 78 7.12 0.62 11.41
N ALA A 79 7.80 0.81 10.28
CA ALA A 79 9.12 1.44 10.23
C ALA A 79 9.09 2.88 10.74
N ARG A 80 8.11 3.68 10.30
CA ARG A 80 7.91 5.05 10.82
C ARG A 80 7.66 5.07 12.31
N LYS A 81 6.74 4.24 12.81
CA LYS A 81 6.46 4.17 14.25
C LYS A 81 7.72 3.86 15.05
N THR A 82 8.53 2.93 14.56
CA THR A 82 9.81 2.57 15.19
C THR A 82 10.77 3.75 15.19
N TYR A 83 10.86 4.51 14.09
CA TYR A 83 11.70 5.71 13.99
C TYR A 83 11.24 6.81 14.95
N ASP A 84 9.93 7.11 14.98
CA ASP A 84 9.33 8.09 15.88
C ASP A 84 9.60 7.74 17.36
N GLU A 85 9.45 6.46 17.72
CA GLU A 85 9.77 5.96 19.06
C GLU A 85 11.26 6.10 19.40
N VAL A 86 12.16 5.77 18.48
CA VAL A 86 13.62 5.93 18.68
C VAL A 86 13.96 7.40 18.89
N ASN A 87 13.43 8.29 18.06
CA ASN A 87 13.66 9.72 18.16
C ASN A 87 13.09 10.30 19.46
N GLN A 88 11.90 9.88 19.86
CA GLN A 88 11.31 10.31 21.12
C GLN A 88 12.15 9.84 22.31
N ARG A 89 12.55 8.56 22.34
CA ARG A 89 13.47 8.03 23.35
C ARG A 89 14.79 8.80 23.40
N ASN A 90 15.34 9.19 22.25
CA ASN A 90 16.57 9.96 22.18
C ASN A 90 16.38 11.39 22.74
N ARG A 91 15.28 12.07 22.38
CA ARG A 91 14.93 13.38 22.95
C ARG A 91 14.75 13.32 24.46
N ASP A 92 14.01 12.32 24.96
CA ASP A 92 13.79 12.14 26.40
C ASP A 92 15.08 11.85 27.16
N ARG A 93 16.04 11.15 26.53
CA ARG A 93 17.38 10.94 27.11
C ARG A 93 18.19 12.22 27.10
N MET A 94 18.17 13.00 26.02
CA MET A 94 18.89 14.28 25.95
C MET A 94 18.33 15.30 26.95
N ASN A 95 17.01 15.40 27.10
CA ASN A 95 16.37 16.27 28.09
C ASN A 95 16.77 15.88 29.52
N ARG A 96 16.73 14.58 29.86
CA ARG A 96 17.20 14.12 31.18
C ARG A 96 18.67 14.45 31.43
N ILE A 97 19.53 14.36 30.42
CA ILE A 97 20.93 14.75 30.55
C ILE A 97 21.04 16.27 30.80
N ALA A 98 20.29 17.09 30.05
CA ALA A 98 20.25 18.54 30.22
C ALA A 98 19.77 18.95 31.63
N ASP A 99 18.74 18.29 32.17
CA ASP A 99 18.22 18.54 33.52
C ASP A 99 19.22 18.17 34.64
N THR A 100 20.15 17.25 34.35
CA THR A 100 21.17 16.80 35.31
C THR A 100 22.49 17.57 35.25
N LEU A 101 22.67 18.48 34.28
CA LEU A 101 23.87 19.32 34.19
C LEU A 101 23.75 20.52 35.15
N PRO A 102 24.57 20.63 36.20
CA PRO A 102 24.61 21.82 37.04
C PRO A 102 25.39 22.90 36.30
N GLY A 103 24.68 23.74 35.54
CA GLY A 103 25.20 24.99 34.99
C GLY A 103 24.74 25.36 33.57
N GLY A 104 23.65 26.14 33.46
CA GLY A 104 23.45 27.16 32.41
C GLY A 104 22.09 27.18 31.70
N PRO A 105 21.70 28.28 31.00
CA PRO A 105 21.88 29.71 31.28
C PRO A 105 20.62 30.32 31.94
N ARG A 106 20.75 31.47 32.60
CA ARG A 106 19.61 32.27 33.09
C ARG A 106 18.91 32.98 31.93
#